data_AF-A0A7M2WPW8-F1
#
_entry.id   AF-A0A7M2WPW8-F1
#
_cell.length_a   1.000
_cell.length_b   1.000
_cell.length_c   1.000
_cell.angle_alpha   90.00
_cell.angle_beta   90.00
_cell.angle_gamma   90.00
#
_symmetry.space_group_name_H-M   'P 1'
#
loop_
_entity.id
_entity.type
_entity.pdbx_description
1 polymer ?
#
loop_
_entity_poly.entity_id
_entity_poly.type
_entity_poly.pdbx_seq_one_letter_code
_entity_poly.pdbx_strand_id
1 'polypeptide(L)'
;MDSGATSVDRWVSRQGGCIDGDPACRARRALDALRLDDPTVEGLRGRPLTVAVLDCDRPTAYAWPCGRLYVSRGLVEALSDQELAAAIAHEAGHLIAEPAGEDRAALSGSHDNDACEMAADVAGRRLLVASGIPPSAMVSMLRKVAGDSRTAEHLRPLLTRRADAIAESK
;
A
#
# COMPACT_ATOMS: atom_id res chain seq x y z
N MET A 1 -16.66 5.31 31.56
CA MET A 1 -15.35 4.89 31.00
C MET A 1 -15.67 4.39 29.59
N ASP A 2 -15.73 5.32 28.64
CA ASP A 2 -16.21 5.03 27.29
C ASP A 2 -14.97 4.82 26.41
N SER A 3 -14.80 3.59 25.91
CA SER A 3 -13.54 3.10 25.36
C SER A 3 -13.22 3.74 24.00
N GLY A 4 -12.50 4.87 24.03
CA GLY A 4 -11.21 5.11 23.37
C GLY A 4 -10.92 4.66 21.93
N ALA A 5 -11.91 4.34 21.08
CA ALA A 5 -11.64 3.92 19.70
C ALA A 5 -11.21 5.12 18.82
N THR A 6 -10.03 5.02 18.19
CA THR A 6 -9.51 6.07 17.31
C THR A 6 -10.36 6.21 16.03
N SER A 7 -10.18 7.29 15.26
CA SER A 7 -10.81 7.44 13.93
C SER A 7 -10.51 6.25 13.01
N VAL A 8 -9.28 5.73 13.10
CA VAL A 8 -8.83 4.54 12.36
C VAL A 8 -9.62 3.30 12.76
N ASP A 9 -9.78 3.05 14.06
CA ASP A 9 -10.45 1.84 14.53
C ASP A 9 -11.93 1.81 14.11
N ARG A 10 -12.61 2.97 14.18
CA ARG A 10 -13.97 3.11 13.66
C ARG A 10 -14.06 2.87 12.16
N TRP A 11 -13.07 3.31 11.39
CA TRP A 11 -13.01 3.02 9.96
C TRP A 11 -12.80 1.54 9.68
N VAL A 12 -11.88 0.87 10.40
CA VAL A 12 -11.58 -0.55 10.25
C VAL A 12 -12.82 -1.40 10.54
N SER A 13 -13.55 -1.10 11.62
CA SER A 13 -14.80 -1.79 11.93
C SER A 13 -15.83 -1.66 10.80
N ARG A 14 -15.90 -0.50 10.13
CA ARG A 14 -16.80 -0.30 8.97
C ARG A 14 -16.37 -1.09 7.73
N GLN A 15 -15.11 -1.51 7.64
CA GLN A 15 -14.62 -2.38 6.56
C GLN A 15 -14.83 -3.88 6.85
N GLY A 16 -15.40 -4.24 8.00
CA GLY A 16 -15.56 -5.65 8.42
C GLY A 16 -14.53 -6.13 9.44
N GLY A 17 -13.59 -5.28 9.84
CA GLY A 17 -12.53 -5.63 10.78
C GLY A 17 -11.28 -6.21 10.11
N CYS A 18 -10.38 -6.73 10.94
CA CYS A 18 -9.15 -7.38 10.49
C CYS A 18 -9.19 -8.88 10.74
N ILE A 19 -8.46 -9.63 9.91
CA ILE A 19 -8.28 -11.08 10.04
C ILE A 19 -6.83 -11.40 10.41
N ASP A 20 -6.67 -12.51 11.12
CA ASP A 20 -5.38 -13.11 11.49
C ASP A 20 -5.04 -14.33 10.61
N GLY A 21 -3.97 -15.05 10.97
CA GLY A 21 -3.55 -16.28 10.30
C GLY A 21 -2.64 -16.05 9.10
N ASP A 22 -2.67 -16.95 8.12
CA ASP A 22 -1.75 -16.95 6.98
C ASP A 22 -1.74 -15.63 6.19
N PRO A 23 -2.89 -14.99 5.89
CA PRO A 23 -2.88 -13.68 5.22
C PRO A 23 -2.13 -12.61 6.02
N ALA A 24 -2.35 -12.55 7.34
CA ALA A 24 -1.68 -11.59 8.22
C ALA A 24 -0.18 -11.86 8.33
N CYS A 25 0.21 -13.12 8.45
CA CYS A 25 1.62 -13.54 8.42
C CYS A 25 2.30 -13.15 7.09
N ARG A 26 1.59 -13.30 5.97
CA ARG A 26 2.12 -12.96 4.65
C ARG A 26 2.29 -11.46 4.45
N ALA A 27 1.31 -10.66 4.89
CA ALA A 27 1.43 -9.20 4.90
C ALA A 27 2.59 -8.73 5.79
N ARG A 28 2.76 -9.33 6.99
CA ARG A 28 3.89 -9.03 7.88
C ARG A 28 5.23 -9.32 7.22
N ARG A 29 5.41 -10.50 6.62
CA ARG A 29 6.64 -10.85 5.90
C ARG A 29 6.93 -9.89 4.74
N ALA A 30 5.90 -9.46 4.01
CA ALA A 30 6.05 -8.49 2.93
C ALA A 30 6.50 -7.10 3.44
N LEU A 31 6.02 -6.66 4.62
CA LEU A 31 6.52 -5.46 5.28
C LEU A 31 7.97 -5.65 5.78
N ASP A 32 8.26 -6.77 6.44
CA ASP A 32 9.58 -7.07 7.01
C ASP A 32 10.66 -7.21 5.92
N ALA A 33 10.27 -7.52 4.68
CA ALA A 33 11.17 -7.53 3.53
C ALA A 33 11.62 -6.13 3.09
N LEU A 34 10.97 -5.05 3.56
CA LEU A 34 11.30 -3.68 3.21
C LEU A 34 12.34 -3.10 4.17
N ARG A 35 13.41 -2.52 3.64
CA ARG A 35 14.45 -1.82 4.41
C ARG A 35 14.02 -0.39 4.74
N LEU A 36 13.13 -0.27 5.73
CA LEU A 36 12.56 1.02 6.17
C LEU A 36 13.59 1.95 6.84
N ASP A 37 14.74 1.42 7.25
CA ASP A 37 15.87 2.14 7.84
C ASP A 37 16.89 2.65 6.82
N ASP A 38 16.68 2.36 5.52
CA ASP A 38 17.59 2.78 4.46
C ASP A 38 17.70 4.32 4.39
N PRO A 39 18.91 4.89 4.41
CA PRO A 39 19.12 6.33 4.43
C PRO A 39 18.61 7.05 3.17
N THR A 40 18.38 6.35 2.07
CA THR A 40 17.80 6.93 0.84
C THR A 40 16.28 7.13 0.94
N VAL A 41 15.66 6.66 2.02
CA VAL A 41 14.20 6.72 2.27
C VAL A 41 13.92 7.52 3.55
N GLU A 42 14.28 8.80 3.55
CA GLU A 42 14.30 9.63 4.77
C GLU A 42 12.92 9.88 5.41
N GLY A 43 11.82 9.76 4.65
CA GLY A 43 10.47 10.10 5.10
C GLY A 43 9.86 9.16 6.15
N LEU A 44 10.49 8.01 6.43
CA LEU A 44 10.01 7.02 7.42
C LEU A 44 10.86 6.96 8.69
N ARG A 45 11.94 7.75 8.80
CA ARG A 45 12.86 7.69 9.95
C ARG A 45 12.10 7.90 11.26
N GLY A 46 12.22 6.93 12.17
CA GLY A 46 11.57 6.95 13.48
C GLY A 46 10.06 6.71 13.47
N ARG A 47 9.45 6.39 12.32
CA ARG A 47 8.03 6.06 12.18
C ARG A 47 7.86 4.54 12.08
N PRO A 48 7.46 3.84 13.16
CA PRO A 48 7.22 2.41 13.07
C PRO A 48 6.03 2.14 12.14
N LEU A 49 6.21 1.24 11.18
CA LEU A 49 5.12 0.78 10.32
C LEU A 49 4.55 -0.53 10.84
N THR A 50 3.23 -0.64 10.77
CA THR A 50 2.51 -1.88 11.06
C THR A 50 1.55 -2.16 9.92
N VAL A 51 1.41 -3.42 9.51
CA VAL A 51 0.40 -3.85 8.54
C VAL A 51 -0.59 -4.80 9.18
N ALA A 52 -1.87 -4.65 8.84
CA ALA A 52 -2.96 -5.57 9.18
C ALA A 52 -3.77 -5.91 7.92
N VAL A 53 -4.49 -7.04 7.96
CA VAL A 53 -5.29 -7.50 6.82
C VAL A 53 -6.77 -7.25 7.09
N LEU A 54 -7.45 -6.51 6.22
CA LEU A 54 -8.89 -6.27 6.29
C LEU A 54 -9.68 -7.46 5.73
N ASP A 55 -10.80 -7.81 6.35
CA ASP A 55 -11.72 -8.82 5.81
C ASP A 55 -12.55 -8.26 4.64
N CYS A 56 -11.87 -8.06 3.51
CA CYS A 56 -12.47 -7.47 2.31
C CYS A 56 -11.93 -8.19 1.07
N ASP A 57 -12.84 -8.62 0.20
CA ASP A 57 -12.52 -9.31 -1.05
C ASP A 57 -11.98 -8.37 -2.15
N ARG A 58 -12.27 -7.07 -2.06
CA ARG A 58 -11.81 -6.11 -3.05
C ARG A 58 -10.32 -5.86 -2.85
N PRO A 59 -9.46 -5.94 -3.88
CA PRO A 59 -8.03 -5.73 -3.74
C PRO A 59 -7.73 -4.24 -3.50
N THR A 60 -7.49 -3.89 -2.24
CA THR A 60 -7.24 -2.51 -1.81
C THR A 60 -6.17 -2.46 -0.73
N ALA A 61 -5.48 -1.33 -0.64
CA ALA A 61 -4.57 -1.02 0.43
C ALA A 61 -4.72 0.44 0.86
N TYR A 62 -4.28 0.74 2.08
CA TYR A 62 -4.44 2.04 2.73
C TYR A 62 -3.31 2.33 3.71
N ALA A 63 -2.91 3.60 3.81
CA ALA A 63 -1.95 4.10 4.78
C ALA A 63 -2.56 5.18 5.67
N TRP A 64 -2.22 5.16 6.95
CA TRP A 64 -2.48 6.25 7.88
C TRP A 64 -1.20 6.98 8.26
N PRO A 65 -1.27 8.30 8.55
CA PRO A 65 -0.13 9.11 8.97
C PRO A 65 0.64 8.54 10.17
N CYS A 66 -0.06 7.83 11.06
CA CYS A 66 0.53 7.17 12.24
C CYS A 66 1.33 5.89 11.94
N GLY A 67 1.49 5.51 10.66
CA GLY A 67 2.24 4.30 10.26
C GLY A 67 1.43 3.01 10.26
N ARG A 68 0.09 3.09 10.43
CA ARG A 68 -0.79 1.93 10.26
C ARG A 68 -1.12 1.74 8.80
N LEU A 69 -0.75 0.58 8.26
CA LEU A 69 -1.04 0.13 6.91
C LEU A 69 -2.10 -0.96 6.97
N TYR A 70 -2.97 -0.98 5.97
CA TYR A 70 -3.99 -1.99 5.81
C TYR A 70 -3.96 -2.50 4.39
N VAL A 71 -3.93 -3.81 4.24
CA VAL A 71 -4.13 -4.49 2.95
C VAL A 71 -5.38 -5.33 3.05
N SER A 72 -6.16 -5.47 1.99
CA SER A 72 -7.33 -6.34 2.02
C SER A 72 -6.94 -7.81 1.82
N ARG A 73 -7.78 -8.72 2.32
CA ARG A 73 -7.65 -10.15 2.04
C ARG A 73 -7.60 -10.43 0.53
N GLY A 74 -8.46 -9.79 -0.26
CA GLY A 74 -8.46 -9.91 -1.72
C GLY A 74 -7.15 -9.49 -2.38
N LEU A 75 -6.48 -8.47 -1.83
CA LEU A 75 -5.16 -8.05 -2.32
C LEU A 75 -4.09 -9.09 -1.99
N VAL A 76 -4.09 -9.61 -0.76
CA VAL A 76 -3.14 -10.64 -0.33
C VAL A 76 -3.30 -11.92 -1.17
N GLU A 77 -4.52 -12.30 -1.51
CA GLU A 77 -4.82 -13.45 -2.38
C GLU A 77 -4.34 -13.23 -3.84
N ALA A 78 -4.47 -12.02 -4.36
CA ALA A 78 -4.17 -11.71 -5.76
C ALA A 78 -2.67 -11.59 -6.08
N LEU A 79 -1.83 -11.29 -5.07
CA LEU A 79 -0.44 -10.91 -5.25
C LEU A 79 0.56 -11.98 -4.77
N SER A 80 1.72 -12.04 -5.43
CA SER A 80 2.92 -12.73 -4.94
C SER A 80 3.56 -11.96 -3.78
N ASP A 81 4.56 -12.54 -3.10
CA ASP A 81 5.19 -11.90 -1.93
C ASP A 81 5.89 -10.59 -2.31
N GLN A 82 6.56 -10.53 -3.47
CA GLN A 82 7.22 -9.31 -3.95
C GLN A 82 6.23 -8.25 -4.40
N GLU A 83 5.10 -8.64 -5.00
CA GLU A 83 4.04 -7.72 -5.41
C GLU A 83 3.28 -7.17 -4.19
N LEU A 84 3.08 -8.00 -3.16
CA LEU A 84 2.50 -7.54 -1.90
C LEU A 84 3.44 -6.57 -1.18
N ALA A 85 4.75 -6.84 -1.19
CA ALA A 85 5.75 -5.89 -0.71
C ALA A 85 5.73 -4.59 -1.53
N ALA A 86 5.47 -4.66 -2.84
CA ALA A 86 5.30 -3.48 -3.69
C ALA A 86 4.04 -2.66 -3.34
N ALA A 87 2.91 -3.31 -3.06
CA ALA A 87 1.70 -2.62 -2.58
C ALA A 87 1.96 -1.92 -1.24
N ILE A 88 2.62 -2.60 -0.29
CA ILE A 88 3.00 -2.01 1.00
C ILE A 88 4.01 -0.87 0.83
N ALA A 89 4.97 -1.00 -0.08
CA ALA A 89 5.95 0.04 -0.38
C ALA A 89 5.29 1.27 -1.03
N HIS A 90 4.26 1.09 -1.86
CA HIS A 90 3.46 2.19 -2.40
C HIS A 90 2.73 2.95 -1.28
N GLU A 91 2.07 2.24 -0.36
CA GLU A 91 1.41 2.84 0.80
C GLU A 91 2.39 3.59 1.72
N ALA A 92 3.56 3.00 1.98
CA ALA A 92 4.65 3.68 2.68
C ALA A 92 5.15 4.89 1.86
N GLY A 93 5.10 4.82 0.53
CA GLY A 93 5.41 5.90 -0.41
C GLY A 93 4.56 7.14 -0.18
N HIS A 94 3.26 7.00 0.10
CA HIS A 94 2.42 8.14 0.51
C HIS A 94 2.92 8.80 1.80
N LEU A 95 3.33 7.99 2.79
CA LEU A 95 3.87 8.50 4.06
C LEU A 95 5.21 9.21 3.88
N ILE A 96 5.99 8.83 2.86
CA ILE A 96 7.27 9.46 2.50
C ILE A 96 7.04 10.76 1.72
N ALA A 97 6.16 10.72 0.72
CA ALA A 97 5.90 11.84 -0.18
C ALA A 97 5.13 12.97 0.51
N GLU A 98 4.20 12.64 1.40
CA GLU A 98 3.41 13.62 2.16
C GLU A 98 3.39 13.28 3.66
N PRO A 99 4.49 13.56 4.40
CA PRO A 99 4.64 13.13 5.79
C PRO A 99 3.65 13.75 6.79
N ALA A 100 2.98 14.83 6.41
CA ALA A 100 2.15 15.70 7.24
C ALA A 100 0.65 15.68 6.87
N GLY A 101 0.20 14.79 5.97
CA GLY A 101 -1.22 14.65 5.66
C GLY A 101 -2.03 14.26 6.90
N GLU A 102 -3.20 14.86 7.09
CA GLU A 102 -4.16 14.47 8.14
C GLU A 102 -5.04 13.27 7.70
N ASP A 103 -5.04 12.97 6.40
CA ASP A 103 -5.93 12.01 5.76
C ASP A 103 -5.31 10.63 5.52
N ARG A 104 -6.19 9.64 5.35
CA ARG A 104 -5.86 8.27 4.94
C ARG A 104 -5.55 8.23 3.44
N ALA A 105 -4.37 7.71 3.08
CA ALA A 105 -4.01 7.40 1.70
C ALA A 105 -4.54 6.02 1.28
N ALA A 106 -4.66 5.79 -0.03
CA ALA A 106 -5.15 4.54 -0.59
C ALA A 106 -4.51 4.25 -1.95
N LEU A 107 -4.08 3.01 -2.18
CA LEU A 107 -3.67 2.50 -3.50
C LEU A 107 -4.72 2.72 -4.61
N SER A 108 -5.98 2.84 -4.20
CA SER A 108 -7.14 3.11 -5.06
C SER A 108 -7.49 4.60 -5.18
N GLY A 109 -6.66 5.50 -4.65
CA GLY A 109 -6.87 6.94 -4.62
C GLY A 109 -7.71 7.41 -3.43
N SER A 110 -7.16 8.37 -2.69
CA SER A 110 -7.92 9.31 -1.86
C SER A 110 -7.83 10.67 -2.53
N HIS A 111 -8.82 10.99 -3.38
CA HIS A 111 -9.00 12.20 -4.19
C HIS A 111 -8.12 12.28 -5.45
N ASP A 112 -8.72 12.01 -6.63
CA ASP A 112 -8.48 12.45 -8.02
C ASP A 112 -7.15 13.11 -8.47
N ASN A 113 -6.02 12.91 -7.79
CA ASN A 113 -4.75 13.58 -8.08
C ASN A 113 -3.67 12.55 -8.45
N ASP A 114 -3.57 12.28 -9.76
CA ASP A 114 -2.53 11.42 -10.37
C ASP A 114 -1.12 11.75 -9.86
N ALA A 115 -0.83 13.02 -9.53
CA ALA A 115 0.48 13.42 -9.03
C ALA A 115 0.84 12.79 -7.67
N CYS A 116 -0.12 12.62 -6.76
CA CYS A 116 0.13 12.01 -5.45
C CYS A 116 0.42 10.51 -5.61
N GLU A 117 -0.39 9.81 -6.41
CA GLU A 117 -0.19 8.40 -6.73
C GLU A 117 1.16 8.16 -7.42
N MET A 118 1.54 9.03 -8.36
CA MET A 118 2.84 8.97 -9.02
C MET A 118 4.00 9.24 -8.06
N ALA A 119 3.84 10.19 -7.13
CA ALA A 119 4.85 10.46 -6.10
C ALA A 119 5.03 9.25 -5.15
N ALA A 120 3.93 8.61 -4.76
CA ALA A 120 3.94 7.38 -3.97
C ALA A 120 4.59 6.22 -4.74
N ASP A 121 4.32 6.07 -6.05
CA ASP A 121 4.99 5.09 -6.90
C ASP A 121 6.51 5.32 -6.97
N VAL A 122 6.94 6.58 -7.11
CA VAL A 122 8.36 6.94 -7.13
C VAL A 122 9.04 6.63 -5.79
N ALA A 123 8.42 7.04 -4.67
CA ALA A 123 8.95 6.78 -3.33
C ALA A 123 8.98 5.27 -3.02
N GLY A 124 7.88 4.57 -3.30
CA GLY A 124 7.76 3.12 -3.11
C GLY A 124 8.78 2.35 -3.93
N ARG A 125 9.02 2.73 -5.19
CA ARG A 125 10.08 2.11 -6.01
C ARG A 125 11.48 2.28 -5.41
N ARG A 126 11.82 3.46 -4.88
CA ARG A 126 13.11 3.67 -4.20
C ARG A 126 13.26 2.72 -3.01
N LEU A 127 12.20 2.57 -2.22
CA LEU A 127 12.17 1.62 -1.11
C LEU A 127 12.31 0.17 -1.59
N LEU A 128 11.66 -0.23 -2.69
CA LEU A 128 11.84 -1.57 -3.26
C LEU A 128 13.29 -1.82 -3.69
N VAL A 129 13.92 -0.87 -4.39
CA VAL A 129 15.32 -0.97 -4.82
C VAL A 129 16.25 -1.10 -3.61
N ALA A 130 16.08 -0.25 -2.60
CA ALA A 130 16.83 -0.32 -1.34
C ALA A 130 16.70 -1.71 -0.69
N SER A 131 15.53 -2.32 -0.80
CA SER A 131 15.20 -3.63 -0.24
C SER A 131 15.65 -4.82 -1.10
N GLY A 132 16.25 -4.58 -2.27
CA GLY A 132 16.64 -5.64 -3.21
C GLY A 132 15.46 -6.29 -3.95
N ILE A 133 14.28 -5.66 -3.92
CA ILE A 133 13.08 -6.11 -4.64
C ILE A 133 13.05 -5.39 -6.00
N PRO A 134 12.86 -6.11 -7.11
CA PRO A 134 12.89 -5.49 -8.43
C PRO A 134 11.75 -4.48 -8.60
N PRO A 135 11.98 -3.29 -9.21
CA PRO A 135 10.93 -2.31 -9.47
C PRO A 135 9.78 -2.83 -10.34
N SER A 136 10.04 -3.86 -11.14
CA SER A 136 9.01 -4.56 -11.93
C SER A 136 7.92 -5.19 -11.06
N ALA A 137 8.17 -5.46 -9.78
CA ALA A 137 7.16 -5.91 -8.83
C ALA A 137 6.02 -4.88 -8.68
N MET A 138 6.32 -3.58 -8.71
CA MET A 138 5.32 -2.51 -8.68
C MET A 138 4.45 -2.53 -9.95
N VAL A 139 5.09 -2.67 -11.13
CA VAL A 139 4.38 -2.76 -12.42
C VAL A 139 3.46 -3.98 -12.46
N SER A 140 3.98 -5.15 -12.05
CA SER A 140 3.20 -6.39 -12.02
C SER A 140 2.03 -6.29 -11.04
N MET A 141 2.26 -5.71 -9.85
CA MET A 141 1.23 -5.46 -8.86
C MET A 141 0.11 -4.57 -9.43
N LEU A 142 0.44 -3.40 -9.98
CA LEU A 142 -0.56 -2.48 -10.55
C LEU A 142 -1.38 -3.12 -11.66
N ARG A 143 -0.74 -3.89 -12.55
CA ARG A 143 -1.43 -4.64 -13.62
C ARG A 143 -2.36 -5.71 -13.08
N LYS A 144 -1.96 -6.43 -12.03
CA LYS A 144 -2.81 -7.45 -11.39
C LYS A 144 -4.01 -6.82 -10.70
N VAL A 145 -3.82 -5.72 -9.97
CA VAL A 145 -4.94 -5.00 -9.35
C VAL A 145 -5.86 -4.42 -10.43
N ALA A 146 -5.34 -3.86 -11.52
CA ALA A 146 -6.15 -3.38 -12.63
C ALA A 146 -6.95 -4.49 -13.33
N GLY A 147 -6.36 -5.70 -13.44
CA GLY A 147 -6.98 -6.85 -14.09
C GLY A 147 -7.95 -7.65 -13.22
N ASP A 148 -7.95 -7.45 -11.90
CA ASP A 148 -8.83 -8.17 -10.98
C ASP A 148 -10.30 -7.73 -11.18
N SER A 149 -11.19 -8.71 -11.34
CA SER A 149 -12.62 -8.46 -11.57
C SER A 149 -13.29 -7.73 -10.39
N ARG A 150 -12.73 -7.83 -9.19
CA ARG A 150 -13.20 -7.19 -7.95
C ARG A 150 -12.75 -5.73 -7.82
N THR A 151 -11.81 -5.27 -8.65
CA THR A 151 -11.39 -3.87 -8.72
C THR A 151 -12.44 -3.03 -9.42
N ALA A 152 -12.75 -1.86 -8.85
CA ALA A 152 -13.73 -0.94 -9.43
C ALA A 152 -13.30 -0.50 -10.84
N GLU A 153 -14.22 -0.61 -11.80
CA GLU A 153 -13.95 -0.44 -13.23
C GLU A 153 -13.31 0.92 -13.55
N HIS A 154 -13.78 1.99 -12.92
CA HIS A 154 -13.28 3.35 -13.13
C HIS A 154 -11.81 3.56 -12.69
N LEU A 155 -11.28 2.71 -11.80
CA LEU A 155 -9.89 2.80 -11.33
C LEU A 155 -8.91 2.08 -12.27
N ARG A 156 -9.38 1.09 -13.02
CA ARG A 156 -8.52 0.24 -13.86
C ARG A 156 -7.70 1.03 -14.88
N PRO A 157 -8.25 2.04 -15.60
CA PRO A 157 -7.46 2.85 -16.52
C PRO A 157 -6.32 3.61 -15.82
N LEU A 158 -6.56 4.13 -14.61
CA LEU A 158 -5.53 4.85 -13.85
C LEU A 158 -4.39 3.92 -13.43
N LEU A 159 -4.73 2.75 -12.88
CA LEU A 159 -3.74 1.74 -12.47
C LEU A 159 -2.89 1.27 -13.65
N THR A 160 -3.50 1.04 -14.81
CA THR A 160 -2.79 0.69 -16.04
C THR A 160 -1.86 1.81 -16.49
N ARG A 161 -2.33 3.06 -16.53
CA ARG A 161 -1.49 4.22 -16.91
C ARG A 161 -0.26 4.36 -16.02
N ARG A 162 -0.42 4.19 -14.70
CA ARG A 162 0.70 4.22 -13.73
C ARG A 162 1.69 3.08 -13.98
N ALA A 163 1.19 1.87 -14.22
CA ALA A 163 2.04 0.72 -14.53
C ALA A 163 2.90 0.96 -15.79
N ASP A 164 2.30 1.52 -16.83
CA ASP A 164 3.00 1.81 -18.08
C ASP A 164 4.02 2.96 -17.92
N ALA A 165 3.65 4.04 -17.21
CA ALA A 165 4.58 5.13 -16.90
C ALA A 165 5.82 4.65 -16.12
N ILE A 166 5.64 3.71 -15.18
CA ILE A 166 6.76 3.09 -14.45
C ILE A 166 7.61 2.21 -15.37
N ALA A 167 6.98 1.40 -16.24
CA ALA A 167 7.69 0.49 -17.14
C ALA A 167 8.54 1.23 -18.19
N GLU A 168 8.12 2.43 -18.59
CA GLU A 168 8.84 3.28 -19.55
C GLU A 168 9.96 4.10 -18.90
N SER A 169 9.91 4.29 -17.58
CA SER A 169 10.92 5.00 -16.79
C SER A 169 12.14 4.10 -16.55
N LYS A 170 13.07 4.09 -17.52
CA LYS A 170 14.36 3.38 -17.49
C LYS A 170 15.20 3.68 -16.24
#